data_AF-A0A7K8W6V1-F1
#
_entry.id   AF-A0A7K8W6V1-F1
#
_cell.length_a   1.000
_cell.length_b   1.000
_cell.length_c   1.000
_cell.angle_alpha   90.00
_cell.angle_beta   90.00
_cell.angle_gamma   90.00
#
_symmetry.space_group_name_H-M   'P 1'
#
loop_
_entity.id
_entity.type
_entity.pdbx_description
1 polymer ?
#
loop_
_entity_poly.entity_id
_entity_poly.type
_entity_poly.pdbx_seq_one_letter_code
_entity_poly.pdbx_strand_id
1 'polypeptide(L)'
;DAGQKRLGATQCGSCGMLYSPASPEDEAQHLQHHERFLEGLRYLGWKKERVVAEFWDGKIVLILPTDPKYAVKKAEEVRGIVDKELGFQQGSLGCPARSRTYLFVSGGKSVVGCLVAEPITQ
;
A
#
# COMPACT_ATOMS: atom_id res chain seq x y z
N ASP A 1 32.48 -9.53 -27.64
CA ASP A 1 31.23 -10.25 -27.91
C ASP A 1 30.56 -10.57 -26.58
N ALA A 2 29.24 -10.33 -26.50
CA ALA A 2 28.28 -10.61 -25.43
C ALA A 2 28.64 -10.31 -23.95
N GLY A 3 28.52 -9.03 -23.55
CA GLY A 3 28.38 -8.65 -22.14
C GLY A 3 26.98 -8.99 -21.63
N GLN A 4 26.78 -10.18 -21.06
CA GLN A 4 25.53 -10.57 -20.39
C GLN A 4 25.35 -9.75 -19.10
N LYS A 5 24.63 -8.62 -19.20
CA LYS A 5 24.30 -7.77 -18.04
C LYS A 5 23.05 -8.33 -17.35
N ARG A 6 23.24 -8.85 -16.13
CA ARG A 6 22.23 -9.32 -15.15
C ARG A 6 21.60 -10.69 -15.46
N LEU A 7 22.36 -11.74 -15.17
CA LEU A 7 21.86 -13.11 -15.07
C LEU A 7 21.27 -13.32 -13.66
N GLY A 8 19.95 -13.48 -13.54
CA GLY A 8 19.30 -13.85 -12.28
C GLY A 8 18.09 -12.98 -11.90
N ALA A 9 17.25 -13.53 -11.01
CA ALA A 9 16.13 -12.80 -10.42
C ALA A 9 16.64 -11.65 -9.53
N THR A 10 15.96 -10.52 -9.57
CA THR A 10 16.22 -9.34 -8.74
C THR A 10 14.94 -8.90 -8.04
N GLN A 11 15.08 -8.22 -6.90
CA GLN A 11 13.95 -7.58 -6.23
C GLN A 11 13.83 -6.12 -6.67
N CYS A 12 12.62 -5.67 -6.97
CA CYS A 12 12.35 -4.27 -7.21
C CYS A 12 12.41 -3.49 -5.89
N GLY A 13 13.24 -2.44 -5.82
CA GLY A 13 13.41 -1.65 -4.60
C GLY A 13 12.20 -0.79 -4.20
N SER A 14 11.24 -0.57 -5.10
CA SER A 14 10.05 0.25 -4.82
C SER A 14 8.75 -0.54 -4.66
N CYS A 15 8.57 -1.65 -5.38
CA CYS A 15 7.37 -2.50 -5.25
C CYS A 15 7.63 -3.87 -4.60
N GLY A 16 8.88 -4.22 -4.29
CA GLY A 16 9.21 -5.46 -3.58
C GLY A 16 9.14 -6.75 -4.41
N MET A 17 8.58 -6.70 -5.63
CA MET A 17 8.43 -7.87 -6.50
C MET A 17 9.78 -8.46 -6.93
N LEU A 18 9.91 -9.78 -6.83
CA LEU A 18 11.01 -10.55 -7.42
C LEU A 18 10.69 -10.86 -8.89
N TYR A 19 11.63 -10.56 -9.80
CA TYR A 19 11.47 -10.79 -11.23
C TYR A 19 12.82 -10.98 -11.93
N SER A 20 12.84 -11.60 -13.11
CA SER A 20 14.07 -11.76 -13.92
C SER A 20 14.12 -10.72 -15.04
N PRO A 21 15.01 -9.70 -15.00
CA PRO A 21 15.07 -8.66 -16.03
C PRO A 21 15.49 -9.19 -17.41
N ALA A 22 16.12 -10.37 -17.46
CA ALA A 22 16.50 -11.02 -18.72
C ALA A 22 15.34 -11.80 -19.37
N SER A 23 14.22 -12.00 -18.66
CA SER A 23 13.01 -12.63 -19.18
C SER A 23 12.00 -11.54 -19.54
N PRO A 24 11.62 -11.37 -20.82
CA PRO A 24 10.68 -10.34 -21.22
C PRO A 24 9.27 -10.55 -20.62
N GLU A 25 8.91 -11.80 -20.32
CA GLU A 25 7.63 -12.13 -19.66
C GLU A 25 7.62 -11.67 -18.19
N ASP A 26 8.68 -11.98 -17.44
CA ASP A 26 8.83 -11.52 -16.04
C ASP A 26 8.89 -9.99 -15.97
N GLU A 27 9.61 -9.36 -16.91
CA GLU A 27 9.72 -7.90 -16.97
C GLU A 27 8.37 -7.24 -17.25
N ALA A 28 7.59 -7.78 -18.19
CA ALA A 28 6.23 -7.29 -18.47
C ALA A 28 5.30 -7.47 -17.26
N GLN A 29 5.40 -8.60 -16.57
CA GLN A 29 4.61 -8.84 -15.35
C GLN A 29 5.02 -7.88 -14.23
N HIS A 30 6.32 -7.65 -14.04
CA HIS A 30 6.84 -6.67 -13.09
C HIS A 30 6.28 -5.28 -13.39
N LEU A 31 6.32 -4.81 -14.63
CA LEU A 31 5.80 -3.48 -14.99
C LEU A 31 4.32 -3.34 -14.65
N GLN A 32 3.48 -4.32 -15.02
CA GLN A 32 2.06 -4.29 -14.70
C GLN A 32 1.80 -4.31 -13.19
N HIS A 33 2.53 -5.14 -12.44
CA HIS A 33 2.42 -5.18 -10.98
C HIS A 33 2.86 -3.86 -10.36
N HIS A 34 3.99 -3.31 -10.83
CA HIS A 34 4.59 -2.09 -10.33
C HIS A 34 3.66 -0.90 -10.47
N GLU A 35 3.04 -0.72 -11.65
CA GLU A 35 2.06 0.34 -11.88
C GLU A 35 0.88 0.21 -10.92
N ARG A 36 0.28 -0.99 -10.81
CA ARG A 36 -0.84 -1.25 -9.89
C ARG A 36 -0.47 -1.00 -8.42
N PHE A 37 0.74 -1.38 -8.02
CA PHE A 37 1.24 -1.16 -6.67
C PHE A 37 1.37 0.34 -6.37
N LEU A 38 2.01 1.10 -7.26
CA LEU A 38 2.18 2.54 -7.09
C LEU A 38 0.84 3.28 -7.13
N GLU A 39 -0.08 2.92 -8.03
CA GLU A 39 -1.42 3.50 -8.07
C GLU A 39 -2.21 3.21 -6.79
N GLY A 40 -2.13 1.97 -6.29
CA GLY A 40 -2.78 1.55 -5.06
C GLY A 40 -2.23 2.23 -3.80
N LEU A 41 -1.02 2.78 -3.84
CA LEU A 41 -0.46 3.61 -2.76
C LEU A 41 -0.64 5.12 -2.99
N ARG A 42 -0.97 5.56 -4.19
CA ARG A 42 -1.14 6.98 -4.52
C ARG A 42 -2.28 7.62 -3.70
N TYR A 43 -2.03 8.81 -3.18
CA TYR A 43 -2.96 9.57 -2.34
C TYR A 43 -2.97 11.06 -2.71
N LEU A 44 -3.96 11.47 -3.51
CA LEU A 44 -4.06 12.84 -4.02
C LEU A 44 -4.69 13.84 -3.04
N GLY A 45 -5.14 13.38 -1.88
CA GLY A 45 -5.89 14.15 -0.91
C GLY A 45 -7.38 14.24 -1.23
N TRP A 46 -8.18 14.55 -0.21
CA TRP A 46 -9.63 14.68 -0.29
C TRP A 46 -10.09 16.07 0.17
N LYS A 47 -11.32 16.47 -0.21
CA LYS A 47 -11.90 17.74 0.26
C LYS A 47 -12.03 17.83 1.78
N LYS A 48 -12.29 16.69 2.43
CA LYS A 48 -12.37 16.56 3.89
C LYS A 48 -11.53 15.38 4.31
N GLU A 49 -10.40 15.67 4.93
CA GLU A 49 -9.49 14.69 5.50
C GLU A 49 -9.51 14.84 7.02
N ARG A 50 -9.49 13.71 7.73
CA ARG A 50 -9.28 13.72 9.18
C ARG A 50 -7.79 13.53 9.46
N VAL A 51 -7.05 14.63 9.39
CA VAL A 51 -5.63 14.65 9.77
C VAL A 51 -5.52 14.63 11.28
N VAL A 52 -4.77 13.66 11.82
CA VAL A 52 -4.58 13.48 13.27
C VAL A 52 -3.16 13.80 13.74
N ALA A 53 -2.21 13.92 12.82
CA ALA A 53 -0.86 14.41 13.08
C ALA A 53 -0.23 14.93 11.77
N GLU A 54 0.62 15.94 11.89
CA GLU A 54 1.39 16.51 10.78
C GLU A 54 2.88 16.51 11.13
N PHE A 55 3.70 16.28 10.12
CA PHE A 55 5.15 16.17 10.20
C PHE A 55 5.78 16.95 9.04
N TRP A 56 7.09 17.14 9.10
CA TRP A 56 7.83 17.86 8.05
C TRP A 56 7.86 17.08 6.72
N ASP A 57 7.72 15.76 6.77
CA ASP A 57 7.78 14.83 5.63
C ASP A 57 6.42 14.21 5.26
N GLY A 58 5.34 14.55 5.97
CA GLY A 58 4.03 13.97 5.71
C GLY A 58 2.98 14.24 6.79
N LYS A 59 1.91 13.45 6.77
CA LYS A 59 0.79 13.55 7.71
C LYS A 59 0.15 12.20 7.97
N ILE A 60 -0.49 12.05 9.13
CA ILE A 60 -1.31 10.87 9.44
C ILE A 60 -2.78 11.22 9.26
N VAL A 61 -3.48 10.43 8.45
CA VAL A 61 -4.92 10.53 8.22
C VAL A 61 -5.62 9.34 8.89
N LEU A 62 -6.66 9.61 9.67
CA LEU A 62 -7.49 8.59 10.29
C LEU A 62 -8.76 8.35 9.44
N ILE A 63 -9.02 7.08 9.12
CA ILE A 63 -10.19 6.61 8.40
C ILE A 63 -11.02 5.73 9.33
N LEU A 64 -12.31 6.03 9.42
CA LEU A 64 -13.29 5.28 10.19
C LEU A 64 -14.22 4.49 9.24
N PRO A 65 -14.84 3.39 9.69
CA PRO A 65 -15.77 2.60 8.86
C PRO A 65 -17.01 3.37 8.41
N THR A 66 -17.35 4.46 9.10
CA THR A 66 -18.48 5.35 8.81
C THR A 66 -18.11 6.51 7.88
N ASP A 67 -16.85 6.62 7.47
CA ASP A 67 -16.41 7.67 6.54
C ASP A 67 -16.95 7.43 5.12
N PRO A 68 -16.88 8.45 4.24
CA PRO A 68 -17.29 8.29 2.84
C PRO A 68 -16.63 7.08 2.16
N LYS A 69 -17.39 6.40 1.28
CA LYS A 69 -16.97 5.16 0.61
C LYS A 69 -15.60 5.24 -0.07
N TYR A 70 -15.22 6.40 -0.62
CA TYR A 70 -13.90 6.56 -1.25
C TYR A 70 -12.75 6.44 -0.24
N ALA A 71 -12.95 6.88 1.00
CA ALA A 71 -11.93 6.84 2.05
C ALA A 71 -11.77 5.42 2.57
N VAL A 72 -12.90 4.76 2.88
CA VAL A 72 -12.92 3.36 3.30
C VAL A 72 -12.32 2.48 2.20
N LYS A 73 -12.71 2.66 0.93
CA LYS A 73 -12.14 1.91 -0.19
C LYS A 73 -10.62 2.10 -0.32
N LYS A 74 -10.10 3.30 -0.04
CA LYS A 74 -8.65 3.53 -0.05
C LYS A 74 -7.93 2.77 1.07
N ALA A 75 -8.50 2.76 2.27
CA ALA A 75 -7.96 1.97 3.39
C ALA A 75 -7.94 0.46 3.05
N GLU A 76 -9.02 -0.05 2.45
CA GLU A 76 -9.13 -1.44 2.01
C GLU A 76 -8.15 -1.80 0.90
N GLU A 77 -7.95 -0.91 -0.08
CA GLU A 77 -6.95 -1.07 -1.14
C GLU A 77 -5.53 -1.16 -0.57
N VAL A 78 -5.16 -0.24 0.32
CA VAL A 78 -3.85 -0.25 0.98
C VAL A 78 -3.68 -1.51 1.83
N ARG A 79 -4.69 -1.91 2.61
CA ARG A 79 -4.67 -3.15 3.39
C ARG A 79 -4.47 -4.37 2.48
N GLY A 80 -5.17 -4.44 1.36
CA GLY A 80 -5.02 -5.53 0.39
C GLY A 80 -3.63 -5.62 -0.23
N ILE A 81 -2.89 -4.52 -0.33
CA ILE A 81 -1.47 -4.53 -0.73
C ILE A 81 -0.61 -5.10 0.42
N VAL A 82 -0.78 -4.59 1.64
CA VAL A 82 -0.04 -5.06 2.82
C VAL A 82 -0.25 -6.55 3.08
N ASP A 83 -1.49 -7.04 2.99
CA ASP A 83 -1.82 -8.45 3.20
C ASP A 83 -1.12 -9.35 2.17
N LYS A 84 -1.09 -8.93 0.90
CA LYS A 84 -0.41 -9.68 -0.17
C LYS A 84 1.10 -9.76 0.08
N GLU A 85 1.73 -8.65 0.46
CA GLU A 85 3.17 -8.61 0.77
C GLU A 85 3.54 -9.50 1.97
N LEU A 86 2.65 -9.59 2.96
CA LEU A 86 2.84 -10.45 4.13
C LEU A 86 2.41 -11.92 3.90
N GLY A 87 1.88 -12.24 2.72
CA GLY A 87 1.39 -13.58 2.39
C GLY A 87 0.06 -13.94 3.06
N PHE A 88 -0.67 -12.98 3.63
CA PHE A 88 -1.99 -13.21 4.20
C PHE A 88 -3.06 -13.37 3.11
N GLN A 89 -3.85 -14.43 3.21
CA GLN A 89 -5.07 -14.60 2.42
C GLN A 89 -6.18 -13.78 3.09
N GLN A 90 -6.32 -12.50 2.72
CA GLN A 90 -7.41 -11.58 3.17
C GLN A 90 -7.91 -11.88 4.59
N GLY A 91 -7.04 -11.67 5.59
CA GLY A 91 -7.43 -11.84 6.98
C GLY A 91 -8.54 -10.86 7.33
N SER A 92 -9.75 -11.36 7.63
CA SER A 92 -10.81 -10.48 8.13
C SER A 92 -10.41 -9.94 9.50
N LEU A 93 -10.43 -8.62 9.66
CA LEU A 93 -10.37 -7.99 10.97
C LEU A 93 -11.45 -8.59 11.89
N GLY A 94 -11.17 -8.69 13.19
CA GLY A 94 -12.09 -9.35 14.13
C GLY A 94 -13.41 -8.60 14.26
N CYS A 95 -13.39 -7.27 14.14
CA CYS A 95 -14.57 -6.42 14.12
C CYS A 95 -14.36 -5.21 13.18
N PRO A 96 -14.52 -5.41 11.85
CA PRO A 96 -14.26 -4.35 10.86
C PRO A 96 -15.03 -3.06 11.13
N ALA A 97 -16.25 -3.16 11.69
CA ALA A 97 -17.11 -2.04 12.04
C ALA A 97 -16.57 -1.16 13.19
N ARG A 98 -15.63 -1.66 13.99
CA ARG A 98 -15.00 -0.93 15.10
C ARG A 98 -13.52 -0.62 14.84
N SER A 99 -13.01 -1.04 13.69
CA SER A 99 -11.64 -0.79 13.30
C SER A 99 -11.38 0.70 13.05
N ARG A 100 -10.12 1.09 13.22
CA ARG A 100 -9.61 2.42 12.89
C ARG A 100 -8.38 2.26 12.04
N THR A 101 -8.37 2.85 10.84
CA THR A 101 -7.23 2.78 9.94
C THR A 101 -6.51 4.12 9.93
N TYR A 102 -5.21 4.10 10.21
CA TYR A 102 -4.32 5.24 10.14
C TYR A 102 -3.39 5.06 8.95
N LEU A 103 -3.37 6.05 8.06
CA LEU A 103 -2.47 6.08 6.92
C LEU A 103 -1.46 7.21 7.09
N PHE A 104 -0.18 6.90 6.97
CA PHE A 104 0.85 7.91 6.83
C PHE A 104 1.01 8.26 5.35
N VAL A 105 0.74 9.52 5.02
CA VAL A 105 0.84 10.08 3.67
C VAL A 105 2.06 10.97 3.61
N SER A 106 3.04 10.60 2.78
CA SER A 106 4.23 11.41 2.55
C SER A 106 3.93 12.69 1.76
N GLY A 107 4.83 13.68 1.83
CA GLY A 107 4.77 14.90 1.00
C GLY A 107 4.70 14.63 -0.51
N GLY A 108 5.22 13.46 -0.95
CA GLY A 108 5.12 12.96 -2.32
C GLY A 108 3.72 12.44 -2.72
N LYS A 109 2.69 12.60 -1.88
CA LYS A 109 1.32 12.17 -2.15
C LYS A 109 1.18 10.66 -2.31
N SER A 110 1.91 9.90 -1.51
CA SER A 110 1.85 8.44 -1.45
C SER A 110 1.68 7.97 -0.02
N VAL A 111 0.87 6.93 0.17
CA VAL A 111 0.75 6.20 1.43
C VAL A 111 2.01 5.36 1.60
N VAL A 112 2.74 5.59 2.67
CA VAL A 112 3.99 4.88 3.00
C VAL A 112 3.94 4.18 4.35
N GLY A 113 2.82 4.31 5.07
CA GLY A 113 2.55 3.58 6.31
C GLY A 113 1.06 3.32 6.49
N CYS A 114 0.71 2.16 7.02
CA CYS A 114 -0.66 1.75 7.34
C CYS A 114 -0.68 1.07 8.71
N LEU A 115 -1.60 1.50 9.58
CA LEU A 115 -1.86 0.86 10.86
C LEU A 115 -3.37 0.66 11.01
N VAL A 116 -3.78 -0.55 11.36
CA VAL A 116 -5.16 -0.89 11.66
C VAL A 116 -5.26 -1.26 13.13
N ALA A 117 -6.17 -0.61 13.86
CA ALA A 117 -6.39 -0.86 15.28
C ALA A 117 -7.85 -1.25 15.52
N GLU A 118 -8.06 -2.23 16.40
CA GLU A 118 -9.38 -2.66 16.85
C GLU A 118 -9.44 -2.64 18.38
N PRO A 119 -10.59 -2.27 18.98
CA PRO A 119 -10.75 -2.34 20.42
C PRO A 119 -10.81 -3.80 20.88
N ILE A 120 -10.00 -4.15 21.87
CA ILE A 120 -10.08 -5.44 22.57
C ILE A 120 -10.98 -5.32 23.80
N THR A 121 -11.71 -6.38 24.10
CA THR A 121 -12.41 -6.56 25.40
C THR A 121 -11.53 -7.42 26.29
N GLN A 122 -11.35 -6.97 27.54
CA GLN A 122 -10.54 -7.62 28.56
C GLN A 122 -11.36 -8.63 29.36
#